data_AF-A0A1W4WL66-F1
#
_entry.id   AF-A0A1W4WL66-F1
#
_cell.length_a   1.000
_cell.length_b   1.000
_cell.length_c   1.000
_cell.angle_alpha   90.00
_cell.angle_beta   90.00
_cell.angle_gamma   90.00
#
_symmetry.space_group_name_H-M   'P 1'
#
loop_
_entity.id
_entity.type
_entity.pdbx_description
1 polymer ?
#
loop_
_entity_poly.entity_id
_entity_poly.type
_entity_poly.pdbx_seq_one_letter_code
_entity_poly.pdbx_strand_id
1 'polypeptide(L)'
;MNRNESFRIQTPIITIQLPNSNDSIGPDYSSDQDEDQDQTKATDEAEQSQETNASVNHCIIRCLLEQMNVINKTGFPDRQKLAKELLKNVIGRDAEEFFQDSINDCYRQMDGRYLDKCEFSTELILCLINKGKANCNDWPVGIFPYHS
;
A
#
# COMPACT_ATOMS: atom_id res chain seq x y z
N MET A 1 36.52 9.36 28.72
CA MET A 1 36.71 9.01 27.30
C MET A 1 35.41 9.36 26.58
N ASN A 2 35.39 10.49 25.89
CA ASN A 2 34.24 11.02 25.16
C ASN A 2 34.20 10.43 23.75
N ARG A 3 33.04 9.98 23.29
CA ARG A 3 32.71 9.84 21.86
C ARG A 3 31.31 10.38 21.63
N ASN A 4 31.24 11.68 21.38
CA ASN A 4 30.16 12.28 20.62
C ASN A 4 30.59 12.22 19.15
N GLU A 5 30.04 11.31 18.38
CA GLU A 5 30.12 11.37 16.92
C GLU A 5 28.70 11.57 16.36
N SER A 6 28.48 12.79 15.90
CA SER A 6 27.26 13.22 15.22
C SER A 6 27.28 12.65 13.80
N PHE A 7 26.38 11.72 13.50
CA PHE A 7 26.12 11.27 12.13
C PHE A 7 25.31 12.33 11.38
N ARG A 8 25.93 13.01 10.42
CA ARG A 8 25.21 13.83 9.42
C ARG A 8 24.78 12.92 8.27
N ILE A 9 23.47 12.70 8.14
CA ILE A 9 22.90 12.10 6.92
C ILE A 9 22.60 13.24 5.97
N GLN A 10 23.28 13.25 4.82
CA GLN A 10 23.05 14.22 3.75
C GLN A 10 22.12 13.58 2.73
N THR A 11 20.84 13.94 2.74
CA THR A 11 19.86 13.45 1.76
C THR A 11 19.86 14.35 0.53
N PRO A 12 19.91 13.79 -0.70
CA PRO A 12 19.72 14.57 -1.91
C PRO A 12 18.26 14.97 -2.09
N ILE A 13 18.03 16.20 -2.55
CA ILE A 13 16.71 16.71 -2.92
C ILE A 13 16.31 16.06 -4.26
N ILE A 14 15.23 15.29 -4.26
CA ILE A 14 14.60 14.77 -5.48
C ILE A 14 13.53 15.78 -5.91
N THR A 15 13.76 16.46 -7.03
CA THR A 15 12.74 17.31 -7.67
C THR A 15 11.83 16.44 -8.52
N ILE A 16 10.56 16.29 -8.12
CA ILE A 16 9.54 15.61 -8.93
C ILE A 16 8.93 16.64 -9.88
N GLN A 17 9.16 16.49 -11.18
CA GLN A 17 8.42 17.23 -12.21
C GLN A 17 7.07 16.55 -12.44
N LEU A 18 5.97 17.27 -12.19
CA LEU A 18 4.63 16.83 -12.53
C LEU A 18 4.42 16.93 -14.06
N PRO A 19 3.86 15.88 -14.71
CA PRO A 19 3.42 15.99 -16.09
C PRO A 19 2.18 16.88 -16.19
N ASN A 20 2.21 17.77 -17.19
CA ASN A 20 1.18 18.76 -17.48
C ASN A 20 0.10 18.11 -18.35
N SER A 21 -1.07 17.82 -17.79
CA SER A 21 -2.17 17.16 -18.51
C SER A 21 -3.21 18.20 -18.97
N ASN A 22 -3.02 18.72 -20.18
CA ASN A 22 -4.09 19.33 -20.97
C ASN A 22 -4.28 18.48 -22.23
N ASP A 23 -5.18 17.50 -22.16
CA ASP A 23 -5.85 16.99 -23.34
C ASP A 23 -7.27 16.53 -22.96
N SER A 24 -8.24 17.31 -23.42
CA SER A 24 -9.67 16.98 -23.35
C SER A 24 -10.07 16.46 -24.71
N ILE A 25 -10.40 15.18 -24.82
CA ILE A 25 -11.02 14.60 -26.02
C ILE A 25 -12.28 13.87 -25.57
N GLY A 26 -13.44 14.40 -26.01
CA GLY A 26 -14.76 13.80 -25.80
C GLY A 26 -15.00 12.57 -26.69
N PRO A 27 -16.06 11.80 -26.43
CA PRO A 27 -16.35 10.60 -27.20
C PRO A 27 -17.10 10.95 -28.49
N ASP A 28 -16.53 10.57 -29.63
CA ASP A 28 -17.22 10.56 -30.93
C ASP A 28 -17.64 9.13 -31.29
N TYR A 29 -18.80 9.05 -31.94
CA TYR A 29 -19.64 7.88 -32.16
C TYR A 29 -19.16 7.10 -33.40
N SER A 30 -18.86 5.82 -33.24
CA SER A 30 -18.39 4.96 -34.35
C SER A 30 -19.48 4.65 -35.38
N SER A 31 -19.09 4.56 -36.65
CA SER A 31 -19.81 3.87 -37.72
C SER A 31 -18.78 3.13 -38.60
N ASP A 32 -19.10 1.86 -38.89
CA ASP A 32 -18.28 0.81 -39.50
C ASP A 32 -17.73 1.11 -40.90
N GLN A 33 -16.53 0.60 -41.20
CA GLN A 33 -16.16 -0.04 -42.49
C GLN A 33 -14.99 -1.04 -42.31
N ASP A 34 -15.18 -2.25 -42.84
CA ASP A 34 -14.22 -3.36 -42.96
C ASP A 34 -13.06 -3.08 -43.93
N GLU A 35 -11.85 -3.59 -43.64
CA GLU A 35 -10.95 -4.18 -44.65
C GLU A 35 -9.83 -5.04 -44.01
N ASP A 36 -9.51 -6.15 -44.68
CA ASP A 36 -8.81 -7.35 -44.23
C ASP A 36 -7.30 -7.31 -44.59
N GLN A 37 -6.39 -7.76 -43.70
CA GLN A 37 -5.07 -8.29 -44.09
C GLN A 37 -4.31 -9.03 -42.97
N ASP A 38 -4.08 -10.31 -43.21
CA ASP A 38 -3.25 -11.27 -42.48
C ASP A 38 -1.74 -11.05 -42.67
N GLN A 39 -0.96 -11.05 -41.58
CA GLN A 39 0.39 -11.64 -41.58
C GLN A 39 0.90 -11.98 -40.17
N THR A 40 1.20 -13.25 -39.96
CA THR A 40 1.89 -13.84 -38.80
C THR A 40 3.38 -13.52 -38.81
N LYS A 41 3.97 -13.15 -37.66
CA LYS A 41 5.37 -13.49 -37.34
C LYS A 41 5.68 -13.44 -35.84
N ALA A 42 6.04 -14.59 -35.28
CA ALA A 42 6.65 -14.72 -33.96
C ALA A 42 8.07 -14.14 -33.96
N THR A 43 8.46 -13.47 -32.89
CA THR A 43 9.86 -13.42 -32.42
C THR A 43 9.85 -13.21 -30.91
N ASP A 44 10.35 -14.21 -30.19
CA ASP A 44 10.76 -14.11 -28.79
C ASP A 44 11.85 -13.06 -28.64
N GLU A 45 11.70 -12.14 -27.70
CA GLU A 45 12.83 -11.45 -27.08
C GLU A 45 12.46 -11.05 -25.65
N ALA A 46 13.22 -11.64 -24.74
CA ALA A 46 13.20 -11.39 -23.31
C ALA A 46 13.79 -10.02 -22.98
N GLU A 47 13.65 -9.66 -21.70
CA GLU A 47 14.27 -8.53 -21.01
C GLU A 47 13.46 -7.22 -21.15
N GLN A 48 13.03 -6.57 -20.06
CA GLN A 48 13.79 -6.31 -18.85
C GLN A 48 12.83 -6.02 -17.69
N SER A 49 12.88 -6.82 -16.63
CA SER A 49 12.13 -6.59 -15.40
C SER A 49 12.60 -5.28 -14.74
N GLN A 50 11.88 -4.19 -14.97
CA GLN A 50 11.97 -3.00 -14.12
C GLN A 50 11.17 -3.24 -12.84
N GLU A 51 11.70 -4.08 -11.96
CA GLU A 51 11.02 -4.44 -10.72
C GLU A 51 11.99 -4.33 -9.54
N THR A 52 12.36 -3.10 -9.15
CA THR A 52 13.28 -2.94 -7.99
C THR A 52 12.89 -1.85 -7.01
N ASN A 53 11.78 -1.12 -7.18
CA ASN A 53 11.34 -0.12 -6.20
C ASN A 53 9.92 -0.31 -5.64
N ALA A 54 8.97 -0.86 -6.40
CA ALA A 54 7.62 -1.13 -5.88
C ALA A 54 7.63 -2.28 -4.86
N SER A 55 8.28 -3.40 -5.20
CA SER A 55 8.38 -4.58 -4.34
C SER A 55 9.09 -4.31 -3.00
N VAL A 56 10.17 -3.50 -3.00
CA VAL A 56 10.93 -3.16 -1.77
C VAL A 56 10.07 -2.36 -0.79
N ASN A 57 9.25 -1.44 -1.29
CA ASN A 57 8.34 -0.65 -0.45
C ASN A 57 7.24 -1.52 0.19
N HIS A 58 6.81 -2.59 -0.48
CA HIS A 58 5.73 -3.45 0.01
C HIS A 58 6.16 -4.34 1.19
N CYS A 59 7.44 -4.71 1.28
CA CYS A 59 7.89 -5.59 2.38
C CYS A 59 8.18 -4.87 3.70
N ILE A 60 8.33 -3.55 3.71
CA ILE A 60 8.58 -2.78 4.95
C ILE A 60 7.41 -2.94 5.91
N ILE A 61 6.19 -2.86 5.41
CA ILE A 61 4.98 -3.05 6.22
C ILE A 61 4.95 -4.45 6.85
N ARG A 62 5.27 -5.48 6.06
CA ARG A 62 5.38 -6.85 6.59
C ARG A 62 6.42 -6.93 7.72
N CYS A 63 7.58 -6.30 7.55
CA CYS A 63 8.62 -6.27 8.59
C CYS A 63 8.11 -5.62 9.88
N LEU A 64 7.39 -4.50 9.80
CA LEU A 64 6.80 -3.83 10.96
C LEU A 64 5.76 -4.71 11.67
N LEU A 65 4.90 -5.38 10.90
CA LEU A 65 3.93 -6.33 11.45
C LEU A 65 4.61 -7.53 12.15
N GLU A 66 5.78 -7.94 11.66
CA GLU A 66 6.61 -8.96 12.31
C GLU A 66 7.17 -8.46 13.65
N GLN A 67 7.64 -7.22 13.73
CA GLN A 67 8.09 -6.61 14.99
C GLN A 67 6.97 -6.49 16.03
N MET A 68 5.72 -6.32 15.59
CA MET A 68 4.54 -6.32 16.46
C MET A 68 4.08 -7.74 16.85
N ASN A 69 4.77 -8.79 16.39
CA ASN A 69 4.42 -10.19 16.63
C ASN A 69 2.99 -10.57 16.17
N VAL A 70 2.46 -9.87 15.16
CA VAL A 70 1.12 -10.14 14.61
C VAL A 70 1.16 -11.02 13.37
N ILE A 71 2.33 -11.54 12.97
CA ILE A 71 2.47 -12.48 11.86
C ILE A 71 2.16 -13.92 12.33
N ASN A 72 1.51 -14.69 11.47
CA ASN A 72 1.21 -16.12 11.67
C ASN A 72 2.35 -17.02 11.16
N LYS A 73 2.20 -18.34 11.34
CA LYS A 73 3.20 -19.33 10.91
C LYS A 73 3.42 -19.38 9.39
N THR A 74 2.43 -18.97 8.60
CA THR A 74 2.53 -18.94 7.13
C THR A 74 3.18 -17.64 6.64
N GLY A 75 3.41 -16.68 7.52
CA GLY A 75 4.08 -15.41 7.24
C GLY A 75 3.14 -14.29 6.80
N PHE A 76 1.83 -14.45 6.99
CA PHE A 76 0.80 -13.44 6.78
C PHE A 76 0.37 -12.79 8.10
N PRO A 77 -0.17 -11.56 8.09
CA PRO A 77 -0.77 -10.95 9.27
C PRO A 77 -1.94 -11.79 9.81
N ASP A 78 -1.85 -12.19 11.08
CA ASP A 78 -2.89 -12.91 11.80
C ASP A 78 -4.01 -11.96 12.23
N ARG A 79 -5.24 -12.24 11.83
CA ARG A 79 -6.40 -11.37 12.12
C ARG A 79 -6.61 -11.15 13.61
N GLN A 80 -6.53 -12.20 14.42
CA GLN A 80 -6.80 -12.11 15.85
C GLN A 80 -5.70 -11.39 16.59
N LYS A 81 -4.44 -11.66 16.25
CA LYS A 81 -3.30 -10.94 16.84
C LYS A 81 -3.30 -9.47 16.43
N LEU A 82 -3.58 -9.16 15.16
CA LEU A 82 -3.65 -7.79 14.67
C LEU A 82 -4.77 -7.02 15.37
N ALA A 83 -5.97 -7.59 15.48
CA ALA A 83 -7.06 -6.98 16.24
C ALA A 83 -6.67 -6.73 17.69
N LYS A 84 -6.13 -7.75 18.37
CA LYS A 84 -5.69 -7.61 19.76
C LYS A 84 -4.66 -6.49 19.93
N GLU A 85 -3.69 -6.38 19.02
CA GLU A 85 -2.63 -5.39 19.12
C GLU A 85 -3.14 -3.97 18.82
N LEU A 86 -3.94 -3.79 17.76
CA LEU A 86 -4.52 -2.50 17.40
C LEU A 86 -5.52 -1.98 18.44
N LEU A 87 -6.29 -2.86 19.06
CA LEU A 87 -7.30 -2.48 20.05
C LEU A 87 -6.77 -2.33 21.48
N LYS A 88 -5.53 -2.71 21.76
CA LYS A 88 -4.97 -2.76 23.12
C LYS A 88 -5.12 -1.48 23.93
N ASN A 89 -5.07 -0.32 23.27
CA ASN A 89 -5.15 1.00 23.90
C ASN A 89 -6.31 1.85 23.37
N VAL A 90 -7.28 1.24 22.67
CA VAL A 90 -8.46 1.96 22.18
C VAL A 90 -9.40 2.20 23.37
N ILE A 91 -9.87 3.45 23.50
CA ILE A 91 -10.80 3.85 24.56
C ILE A 91 -12.12 4.22 23.89
N GLY A 92 -13.21 3.63 24.39
CA GLY A 92 -14.57 3.89 23.91
C GLY A 92 -15.10 2.75 23.05
N ARG A 93 -16.35 2.36 23.33
CA ARG A 93 -17.02 1.22 22.68
C ARG A 93 -17.14 1.43 21.16
N ASP A 94 -17.52 2.63 20.75
CA ASP A 94 -17.77 2.95 19.34
C ASP A 94 -16.46 2.88 18.53
N ALA A 95 -15.33 3.30 19.13
CA ALA A 95 -14.02 3.18 18.50
C ALA A 95 -13.58 1.71 18.41
N GLU A 96 -13.75 0.94 19.48
CA GLU A 96 -13.46 -0.49 19.49
C GLU A 96 -14.26 -1.25 18.42
N GLU A 97 -15.58 -1.01 18.33
CA GLU A 97 -16.46 -1.59 17.30
C GLU A 97 -15.99 -1.21 15.90
N PHE A 98 -15.72 0.08 15.66
CA PHE A 98 -15.19 0.55 14.38
C PHE A 98 -13.88 -0.14 13.97
N PHE A 99 -12.93 -0.30 14.90
CA PHE A 99 -11.66 -0.98 14.61
C PHE A 99 -11.88 -2.47 14.31
N GLN A 100 -12.73 -3.16 15.08
CA GLN A 100 -13.04 -4.57 14.82
C GLN A 100 -13.69 -4.75 13.44
N ASP A 101 -14.66 -3.92 13.10
CA ASP A 101 -15.37 -3.97 11.82
C ASP A 101 -14.43 -3.65 10.66
N SER A 102 -13.61 -2.61 10.80
CA SER A 102 -12.62 -2.24 9.79
C SER A 102 -11.62 -3.36 9.52
N ILE A 103 -11.14 -4.04 10.57
CA ILE A 103 -10.25 -5.20 10.43
C ILE A 103 -10.98 -6.32 9.70
N ASN A 104 -12.18 -6.70 10.14
CA ASN A 104 -12.92 -7.79 9.50
C ASN A 104 -13.22 -7.51 8.02
N ASP A 105 -13.64 -6.29 7.69
CA ASP A 105 -13.90 -5.86 6.31
C ASP A 105 -12.65 -5.92 5.45
N CYS A 106 -11.52 -5.43 5.95
CA CYS A 106 -10.28 -5.43 5.19
C CYS A 106 -9.76 -6.85 4.92
N TYR A 107 -9.91 -7.78 5.88
CA TYR A 107 -9.59 -9.19 5.62
C TYR A 107 -10.51 -9.80 4.56
N ARG A 108 -11.82 -9.51 4.61
CA ARG A 108 -12.78 -9.97 3.58
C ARG A 108 -12.42 -9.47 2.18
N GLN A 109 -11.89 -8.26 2.04
CA GLN A 109 -11.43 -7.73 0.75
C GLN A 109 -10.20 -8.46 0.20
N MET A 110 -9.43 -9.14 1.06
CA MET A 110 -8.28 -9.93 0.64
C MET A 110 -8.64 -11.38 0.31
N ASP A 111 -9.81 -11.86 0.75
CA ASP A 111 -10.26 -13.23 0.50
C ASP A 111 -10.36 -13.50 -1.02
N GLY A 112 -9.74 -14.59 -1.47
CA GLY A 112 -9.74 -14.99 -2.88
C GLY A 112 -8.74 -14.26 -3.78
N ARG A 113 -8.00 -13.26 -3.27
CA ARG A 113 -6.88 -12.64 -4.01
C ARG A 113 -5.61 -13.47 -3.83
N TYR A 114 -4.89 -13.72 -4.92
CA TYR A 114 -3.57 -14.37 -4.86
C TYR A 114 -2.48 -13.31 -4.67
N LEU A 115 -2.26 -12.91 -3.42
CA LEU A 115 -1.26 -11.91 -3.03
C LEU A 115 -0.09 -12.59 -2.32
N ASP A 116 1.12 -12.12 -2.57
CA ASP A 116 2.26 -12.51 -1.74
C ASP A 116 2.17 -11.88 -0.34
N LYS A 117 3.08 -12.27 0.57
CA LYS A 117 3.05 -11.85 1.97
C LYS A 117 3.28 -10.34 2.16
N CYS A 118 4.11 -9.73 1.32
CA CYS A 118 4.43 -8.32 1.38
C CYS A 118 3.29 -7.49 0.78
N GLU A 119 2.77 -7.92 -0.35
CA GLU A 119 1.61 -7.31 -1.00
C GLU A 119 0.37 -7.37 -0.10
N PHE A 120 0.03 -8.56 0.42
CA PHE A 120 -1.08 -8.73 1.36
C PHE A 120 -0.95 -7.80 2.57
N SER A 121 0.26 -7.71 3.15
CA SER A 121 0.50 -6.84 4.31
C SER A 121 0.29 -5.36 3.97
N THR A 122 0.75 -4.93 2.80
CA THR A 122 0.61 -3.54 2.34
C THR A 122 -0.85 -3.22 2.07
N GLU A 123 -1.53 -4.04 1.29
CA GLU A 123 -2.94 -3.88 0.93
C GLU A 123 -3.85 -3.87 2.16
N LEU A 124 -3.58 -4.75 3.14
CA LEU A 124 -4.32 -4.80 4.40
C LEU A 124 -4.19 -3.48 5.18
N ILE A 125 -2.95 -2.98 5.34
CA ILE A 125 -2.72 -1.73 6.06
C ILE A 125 -3.29 -0.52 5.30
N LEU A 126 -3.18 -0.48 3.98
CA LEU A 126 -3.79 0.57 3.17
C LEU A 126 -5.32 0.59 3.32
N CYS A 127 -5.97 -0.57 3.33
CA CYS A 127 -7.39 -0.67 3.59
C CYS A 127 -7.76 -0.08 4.97
N LEU A 128 -7.02 -0.45 6.02
CA LEU A 128 -7.25 0.06 7.38
C LEU A 128 -7.06 1.58 7.47
N ILE A 129 -6.02 2.11 6.81
CA ILE A 129 -5.79 3.56 6.74
C ILE A 129 -6.96 4.26 6.04
N ASN A 130 -7.47 3.70 4.94
CA ASN A 130 -8.59 4.27 4.21
C ASN A 130 -9.89 4.26 5.03
N LYS A 131 -10.15 3.18 5.77
CA LYS A 131 -11.26 3.13 6.74
C LYS A 131 -11.12 4.22 7.81
N GLY A 132 -9.93 4.34 8.40
CA GLY A 132 -9.63 5.39 9.39
C GLY A 132 -9.87 6.80 8.86
N LYS A 133 -9.33 7.11 7.67
CA LYS A 133 -9.53 8.41 7.00
C LYS A 133 -11.00 8.73 6.74
N ALA A 134 -11.80 7.73 6.38
CA ALA A 134 -13.22 7.93 6.11
C ALA A 134 -14.04 8.20 7.38
N ASN A 135 -13.57 7.72 8.54
CA ASN A 135 -14.28 7.84 9.81
C ASN A 135 -13.79 9.01 10.68
N CYS A 136 -12.53 9.44 10.52
CA CYS A 136 -11.90 10.47 11.33
C CYS A 136 -11.77 11.79 10.55
N ASN A 137 -12.56 12.79 10.96
CA ASN A 137 -12.54 14.15 10.36
C ASN A 137 -11.23 14.91 10.61
N ASP A 138 -10.51 14.54 11.66
CA ASP A 138 -9.25 15.11 12.14
C ASP A 138 -8.03 14.26 11.73
N TRP A 139 -8.20 13.33 10.79
CA TRP A 139 -7.09 12.53 10.30
C TRP A 139 -5.96 13.43 9.76
N PRO A 140 -4.70 13.23 10.18
CA PRO A 140 -3.60 14.09 9.77
C PRO A 140 -3.39 13.98 8.25
N VAL A 141 -3.79 15.03 7.54
CA VAL A 141 -3.57 15.20 6.11
C VAL A 141 -2.13 15.65 5.87
N GLY A 142 -1.20 14.70 6.03
CA GLY A 142 0.21 14.92 5.70
C GLY A 142 0.92 15.88 6.65
N ILE A 143 1.41 15.35 7.77
CA ILE A 143 2.69 15.65 8.43
C ILE A 143 2.75 14.57 9.51
N PHE A 144 3.59 13.54 9.33
CA PHE A 144 4.03 12.75 10.47
C PHE A 144 4.80 13.72 11.37
N PRO A 145 4.35 13.98 12.61
CA PRO A 145 5.08 14.87 13.49
C PRO A 145 6.28 14.08 14.01
N TYR A 146 7.40 14.15 13.29
CA TYR A 146 8.69 14.04 13.96
C TYR A 146 8.87 15.34 14.75
N HIS A 147 8.28 15.42 15.93
CA HIS A 147 8.75 16.33 16.95
C HIS A 147 9.54 15.52 17.97
N SER A 148 10.86 15.71 17.87
CA SER A 148 11.92 15.39 18.81
C SER A 148 11.66 15.90 20.21
#